data_AF-A0A4R8Z443-F1
#
_entry.id   AF-A0A4R8Z443-F1
#
_cell.length_a   1.000
_cell.length_b   1.000
_cell.length_c   1.000
_cell.angle_alpha   90.00
_cell.angle_beta   90.00
_cell.angle_gamma   90.00
#
_symmetry.space_group_name_H-M   'P 1'
#
loop_
_entity.id
_entity.type
_entity.pdbx_description
1 polymer ?
#
loop_
_entity_poly.entity_id
_entity_poly.type
_entity_poly.pdbx_seq_one_letter_code
_entity_poly.pdbx_strand_id
1 'polypeptide(L)'
;MLQEAVRHLASSRLTADTDPTGSFAMAYDSCRKALAAVLENQGLRATTKGGHKAVEEAVRAQLVPPKKAELDGFGWMRVLRNNTQYPSLEKPLAGLDDTLLAQGFAEDIIVMARTVLDHMPTY
;
A
#
# COMPACT_ATOMS: atom_id res chain seq x y z
N MET A 1 -0.94 -6.94 -10.92
CA MET A 1 -0.26 -6.39 -9.71
C MET A 1 -0.55 -7.12 -8.39
N LEU A 2 -1.73 -7.71 -8.16
CA LEU A 2 -2.13 -8.25 -6.85
C LEU A 2 -1.22 -9.36 -6.30
N GLN A 3 -0.74 -10.29 -7.14
CA GLN A 3 0.16 -11.35 -6.69
C GLN A 3 1.50 -10.80 -6.16
N GLU A 4 1.99 -9.72 -6.75
CA GLU A 4 3.20 -9.05 -6.26
C GLU A 4 2.97 -8.37 -4.91
N ALA A 5 1.77 -7.80 -4.68
CA ALA A 5 1.41 -7.26 -3.37
C ALA A 5 1.50 -8.34 -2.29
N VAL A 6 0.89 -9.51 -2.54
CA VAL A 6 0.95 -10.66 -1.61
C VAL A 6 2.39 -11.08 -1.33
N ARG A 7 3.24 -11.16 -2.37
CA ARG A 7 4.66 -11.49 -2.20
C ARG A 7 5.39 -10.44 -1.38
N HIS A 8 5.15 -9.14 -1.60
CA HIS A 8 5.79 -8.08 -0.83
C HIS A 8 5.35 -8.05 0.64
N LEU A 9 4.08 -8.33 0.93
CA LEU A 9 3.64 -8.49 2.33
C LEU A 9 4.33 -9.69 3.00
N ALA A 10 4.45 -10.82 2.30
CA ALA A 10 5.18 -11.97 2.81
C ALA A 10 6.66 -11.65 3.08
N SER A 11 7.34 -10.96 2.14
CA SER A 11 8.72 -10.53 2.34
C SER A 11 8.88 -9.53 3.49
N SER A 12 7.97 -8.57 3.62
CA SER A 12 7.93 -7.62 4.74
C SER A 12 7.87 -8.38 6.07
N ARG A 13 6.97 -9.36 6.21
CA ARG A 13 6.85 -10.17 7.43
C ARG A 13 8.14 -10.91 7.78
N LEU A 14 8.85 -11.43 6.79
CA LEU A 14 10.10 -12.18 6.99
C LEU A 14 11.27 -11.30 7.45
N THR A 15 11.28 -10.02 7.10
CA THR A 15 12.41 -9.12 7.39
C THR A 15 12.12 -8.11 8.48
N ALA A 16 10.95 -8.16 9.12
CA ALA A 16 10.51 -7.13 10.08
C ALA A 16 11.48 -6.95 11.25
N ASP A 17 11.95 -8.04 11.84
CA ASP A 17 12.84 -7.98 13.01
C ASP A 17 14.27 -7.56 12.66
N THR A 18 14.74 -7.93 11.46
CA THR A 18 16.13 -7.71 11.02
C THR A 18 16.34 -6.40 10.29
N ASP A 19 15.30 -5.93 9.59
CA ASP A 19 15.28 -4.68 8.83
C ASP A 19 13.86 -4.08 8.85
N PRO A 20 13.44 -3.46 9.97
CA PRO A 20 12.13 -2.83 10.07
C PRO A 20 11.92 -1.75 8.99
N THR A 21 12.94 -0.95 8.71
CA THR A 21 12.86 0.15 7.74
C THR A 21 12.61 -0.37 6.31
N GLY A 22 13.38 -1.35 5.84
CA GLY A 22 13.15 -1.97 4.54
C GLY A 22 11.85 -2.77 4.50
N SER A 23 11.51 -3.44 5.61
CA SER A 23 10.25 -4.16 5.77
C SER A 23 9.03 -3.24 5.65
N PHE A 24 9.08 -2.05 6.25
CA PHE A 24 8.04 -1.02 6.13
C PHE A 24 7.84 -0.58 4.67
N ALA A 25 8.94 -0.36 3.94
CA ALA A 25 8.88 0.00 2.53
C ALA A 25 8.21 -1.11 1.69
N MET A 26 8.49 -2.39 2.00
CA MET A 26 7.83 -3.54 1.36
C MET A 26 6.34 -3.62 1.69
N ALA A 27 5.94 -3.37 2.95
CA ALA A 27 4.52 -3.30 3.31
C ALA A 27 3.80 -2.17 2.57
N TYR A 28 4.42 -0.99 2.46
CA TYR A 28 3.88 0.12 1.67
C TYR A 28 3.74 -0.21 0.17
N ASP A 29 4.76 -0.83 -0.43
CA ASP A 29 4.69 -1.24 -1.83
C ASP A 29 3.66 -2.35 -2.06
N SER A 30 3.43 -3.21 -1.07
CA SER A 30 2.33 -4.17 -1.08
C SER A 30 0.98 -3.45 -1.20
N CYS A 31 0.68 -2.50 -0.30
CA CYS A 31 -0.54 -1.69 -0.36
C CYS A 31 -0.70 -1.04 -1.74
N ARG A 32 0.36 -0.37 -2.22
CA ARG A 32 0.34 0.36 -3.50
C ARG A 32 0.04 -0.58 -4.67
N LYS A 33 0.64 -1.77 -4.69
CA LYS A 33 0.42 -2.75 -5.76
C LYS A 33 -0.98 -3.37 -5.70
N ALA A 34 -1.53 -3.59 -4.51
CA ALA A 34 -2.90 -4.03 -4.36
C ALA A 34 -3.89 -2.98 -4.90
N LEU A 35 -3.71 -1.70 -4.57
CA LEU A 35 -4.50 -0.60 -5.12
C LEU A 35 -4.33 -0.46 -6.65
N ALA A 36 -3.09 -0.58 -7.15
CA ALA A 36 -2.82 -0.56 -8.58
C ALA A 36 -3.47 -1.73 -9.32
N ALA A 37 -3.65 -2.90 -8.68
CA ALA A 37 -4.33 -4.04 -9.28
C ALA A 37 -5.81 -3.76 -9.56
N VAL A 38 -6.48 -3.02 -8.65
CA VAL A 38 -7.88 -2.59 -8.85
C VAL A 38 -8.01 -1.72 -10.09
N LEU A 39 -7.10 -0.75 -10.25
CA LEU A 39 -7.08 0.14 -11.42
C LEU A 39 -6.72 -0.62 -12.71
N GLU A 40 -5.74 -1.54 -12.64
CA GLU A 40 -5.30 -2.37 -13.77
C GLU A 40 -6.45 -3.21 -14.34
N ASN A 41 -7.33 -3.75 -13.48
CA ASN A 41 -8.51 -4.52 -13.89
C ASN A 41 -9.54 -3.69 -14.68
N GLN A 42 -9.47 -2.36 -14.57
CA GLN A 42 -10.32 -1.42 -15.30
C GLN A 42 -9.63 -0.88 -16.56
N GLY A 43 -8.48 -1.43 -16.95
CA GLY A 43 -7.65 -0.92 -18.04
C GLY A 43 -6.92 0.39 -17.70
N LEU A 44 -6.92 0.81 -16.44
CA LEU A 44 -6.24 2.03 -15.99
C LEU A 44 -4.81 1.72 -15.56
N ARG A 45 -3.86 2.58 -15.96
CA ARG A 45 -2.45 2.44 -15.59
C ARG A 45 -1.94 3.68 -14.85
N ALA A 46 -1.35 3.46 -13.68
CA ALA A 46 -0.63 4.50 -12.97
C ALA A 46 0.54 5.04 -13.81
N THR A 47 0.64 6.36 -13.96
CA THR A 47 1.72 7.02 -14.70
C THR A 47 2.68 7.74 -13.76
N THR A 48 3.77 8.32 -14.30
CA THR A 48 4.72 9.11 -13.50
C THR A 48 4.11 10.42 -12.98
N LYS A 49 3.08 10.96 -13.63
CA LYS A 49 2.36 12.15 -13.16
C LYS A 49 1.45 11.79 -11.99
N GLY A 50 1.60 12.49 -10.86
CA GLY A 50 0.83 12.27 -9.63
C GLY A 50 1.34 11.12 -8.75
N GLY A 51 2.28 10.30 -9.26
CA GLY A 51 2.99 9.27 -8.51
C GLY A 51 2.07 8.32 -7.74
N HIS A 52 2.52 7.88 -6.57
CA HIS A 52 1.77 6.94 -5.74
C HIS A 52 0.48 7.54 -5.15
N LYS A 53 0.42 8.87 -5.02
CA LYS A 53 -0.75 9.59 -4.50
C LYS A 53 -1.94 9.46 -5.45
N ALA A 54 -1.70 9.55 -6.77
CA ALA A 54 -2.76 9.42 -7.76
C ALA A 54 -3.44 8.04 -7.73
N VAL A 55 -2.70 6.97 -7.42
CA VAL A 55 -3.27 5.62 -7.25
C VAL A 55 -4.23 5.59 -6.06
N GLU A 56 -3.81 6.13 -4.91
CA GLU A 56 -4.66 6.22 -3.72
C GLU A 56 -5.92 7.04 -4.00
N GLU A 57 -5.77 8.24 -4.58
CA GLU A 57 -6.88 9.15 -4.86
C GLU A 57 -7.89 8.54 -5.85
N ALA A 58 -7.41 7.89 -6.91
CA ALA A 58 -8.28 7.24 -7.89
C ALA A 58 -9.09 6.10 -7.26
N VAL A 59 -8.45 5.23 -6.47
CA VAL A 59 -9.16 4.13 -5.80
C VAL A 59 -10.13 4.67 -4.75
N ARG A 60 -9.73 5.67 -3.96
CA ARG A 60 -10.62 6.33 -2.99
C ARG A 60 -11.85 6.93 -3.65
N ALA A 61 -11.69 7.62 -4.78
CA ALA A 61 -12.80 8.24 -5.50
C ALA A 61 -13.84 7.22 -6.00
N GLN A 62 -13.44 5.97 -6.21
CA GLN A 62 -14.33 4.89 -6.67
C GLN A 62 -14.95 4.10 -5.53
N LEU A 63 -14.23 3.87 -4.44
CA LEU A 63 -14.60 2.89 -3.40
C LEU A 63 -15.01 3.51 -2.07
N VAL A 64 -14.89 4.82 -1.90
CA VAL A 64 -15.29 5.53 -0.68
C VAL A 64 -16.55 6.35 -0.93
N PRO A 65 -17.65 6.10 -0.20
CA PRO A 65 -17.92 4.95 0.70
C PRO A 65 -18.17 3.62 -0.05
N PRO A 66 -18.03 2.44 0.59
CA PRO A 66 -17.86 2.20 2.03
C PRO A 66 -16.42 1.95 2.51
N LYS A 67 -15.42 1.89 1.62
CA LYS A 67 -14.05 1.41 1.92
C LYS A 67 -13.11 2.42 2.59
N LYS A 68 -13.67 3.33 3.39
CA LYS A 68 -12.88 4.42 4.00
C LYS A 68 -11.85 3.89 4.99
N ALA A 69 -12.25 2.95 5.86
CA ALA A 69 -11.41 2.45 6.94
C ALA A 69 -10.16 1.74 6.40
N GLU A 70 -10.32 0.89 5.38
CA GLU A 70 -9.22 0.14 4.76
C GLU A 70 -8.22 1.06 4.04
N LEU A 71 -8.66 2.23 3.55
CA LEU A 71 -7.83 3.16 2.79
C LEU A 71 -7.14 4.23 3.65
N ASP A 72 -7.65 4.51 4.86
CA ASP A 72 -7.14 5.57 5.76
C ASP A 72 -5.71 5.37 6.25
N GLY A 73 -5.25 4.12 6.35
CA GLY A 73 -3.86 3.83 6.69
C GLY A 73 -2.84 4.31 5.65
N PHE A 74 -3.21 4.41 4.37
CA PHE A 74 -2.24 4.62 3.29
C PHE A 74 -1.53 5.99 3.35
N GLY A 75 -2.25 7.03 3.80
CA GLY A 75 -1.73 8.40 3.86
C GLY A 75 -0.56 8.55 4.84
N TRP A 76 -0.68 7.99 6.04
CA TRP A 76 0.40 7.96 7.03
C TRP A 76 1.61 7.18 6.50
N MET A 77 1.37 6.00 5.92
CA MET A 77 2.45 5.16 5.39
C MET A 77 3.27 5.90 4.32
N ARG A 78 2.62 6.64 3.44
CA ARG A 78 3.30 7.41 2.38
C ARG A 78 4.24 8.47 2.96
N VAL A 79 3.81 9.18 4.00
CA VAL A 79 4.63 10.21 4.66
C VAL A 79 5.82 9.56 5.36
N LEU A 80 5.58 8.52 6.16
CA LEU A 80 6.64 7.84 6.91
C LEU A 80 7.64 7.14 5.99
N ARG A 81 7.17 6.50 4.91
CA ARG A 81 8.03 5.88 3.87
C ARG A 81 8.91 6.91 3.19
N ASN A 82 8.38 8.11 2.90
CA ASN A 82 9.16 9.19 2.31
C ASN A 82 10.27 9.68 3.26
N ASN A 83 9.95 9.87 4.54
CA ASN A 83 10.92 10.25 5.56
C ASN A 83 12.02 9.19 5.72
N THR A 84 11.62 7.92 5.67
CA THR A 84 12.52 6.78 5.80
C THR A 84 13.47 6.66 4.59
N GLN A 85 13.00 6.92 3.36
CA GLN A 85 13.87 6.89 2.17
C GLN A 85 14.81 8.10 2.09
N TYR A 86 14.39 9.25 2.64
CA TYR A 86 15.18 10.47 2.64
C TYR A 86 15.37 10.96 4.09
N PRO A 87 16.24 10.27 4.87
CA PRO A 87 16.44 10.58 6.27
C PRO A 87 16.93 12.00 6.48
N SER A 88 16.41 12.65 7.51
CA SER A 88 16.92 13.91 8.05
C SER A 88 16.82 13.85 9.56
N LEU A 89 17.69 14.56 10.28
CA LEU A 89 17.77 14.53 11.75
C LEU A 89 16.42 14.81 12.45
N GLU A 90 15.52 15.54 11.80
CA GLU A 90 14.25 15.99 12.39
C GLU A 90 13.04 15.09 12.07
N LYS A 91 13.20 14.07 11.20
CA LYS A 91 12.06 13.28 10.70
C LYS A 91 12.05 11.88 11.29
N PRO A 92 10.87 11.37 11.72
CA PRO A 92 10.75 10.00 12.19
C PRO A 92 11.02 9.03 11.04
N LEU A 93 11.71 7.94 11.37
CA LEU A 93 11.95 6.79 10.50
C LEU A 93 11.04 5.64 10.94
N ALA A 94 10.67 4.77 10.01
CA ALA A 94 9.85 3.61 10.33
C ALA A 94 10.58 2.65 11.28
N GLY A 95 9.96 2.38 12.43
CA GLY A 95 10.39 1.37 13.39
C GLY A 95 9.66 0.03 13.22
N LEU A 96 9.90 -0.90 14.14
CA LEU A 96 9.23 -2.21 14.16
C LEU A 96 7.71 -2.07 14.36
N ASP A 97 7.27 -1.24 15.30
CA ASP A 97 5.84 -1.04 15.57
C ASP A 97 5.11 -0.46 14.35
N ASP A 98 5.70 0.53 13.68
CA ASP A 98 5.18 1.08 12.42
C ASP A 98 5.09 0.00 11.34
N THR A 99 6.08 -0.90 11.29
CA THR A 99 6.15 -1.99 10.33
C THR A 99 5.05 -3.01 10.56
N LEU A 100 4.82 -3.44 11.80
CA LEU A 100 3.77 -4.39 12.14
C LEU A 100 2.39 -3.79 11.86
N LEU A 101 2.20 -2.50 12.18
CA LEU A 101 0.97 -1.78 11.84
C LEU A 101 0.76 -1.70 10.32
N ALA A 102 1.80 -1.35 9.57
CA ALA A 102 1.80 -1.30 8.11
C ALA A 102 1.48 -2.65 7.46
N GLN A 103 1.97 -3.76 8.02
CA GLN A 103 1.67 -5.11 7.55
C GLN A 103 0.20 -5.48 7.74
N GLY A 104 -0.40 -5.10 8.88
CA GLY A 104 -1.85 -5.26 9.11
C GLY A 104 -2.66 -4.50 8.06
N PHE A 105 -2.32 -3.23 7.83
CA PHE A 105 -2.99 -2.43 6.78
C PHE A 105 -2.80 -3.00 5.37
N ALA A 106 -1.62 -3.53 5.05
CA ALA A 106 -1.36 -4.17 3.76
C ALA A 106 -2.21 -5.42 3.56
N GLU A 107 -2.42 -6.20 4.62
CA GLU A 107 -3.33 -7.35 4.59
C GLU A 107 -4.77 -6.91 4.32
N ASP A 108 -5.27 -5.91 5.04
CA ASP A 108 -6.62 -5.36 4.85
C ASP A 108 -6.83 -4.85 3.41
N ILE A 109 -5.86 -4.11 2.87
CA ILE A 109 -5.93 -3.60 1.49
C ILE A 109 -5.89 -4.75 0.47
N ILE A 110 -5.10 -5.80 0.70
CA ILE A 110 -5.09 -6.98 -0.19
C ILE A 110 -6.44 -7.70 -0.16
N VAL A 111 -7.04 -7.88 1.01
CA VAL A 111 -8.35 -8.51 1.16
C VAL A 111 -9.43 -7.67 0.47
N MET A 112 -9.40 -6.35 0.67
CA MET A 112 -10.29 -5.41 0.01
C MET A 112 -10.13 -5.48 -1.52
N ALA A 113 -8.90 -5.43 -2.02
CA ALA A 113 -8.63 -5.49 -3.45
C ALA A 113 -9.11 -6.81 -4.08
N ARG A 114 -8.90 -7.96 -3.41
CA ARG A 114 -9.44 -9.26 -3.84
C ARG A 114 -10.96 -9.22 -3.97
N THR A 115 -11.63 -8.78 -2.91
CA THR A 115 -13.10 -8.69 -2.86
C THR A 115 -13.63 -7.81 -4.00
N VAL A 116 -13.00 -6.67 -4.22
CA VAL A 116 -13.39 -5.75 -5.28
C VAL A 116 -13.18 -6.36 -6.66
N LEU A 117 -12.04 -7.00 -6.90
CA LEU A 117 -11.72 -7.65 -8.16
C LEU A 117 -12.67 -8.80 -8.49
N ASP A 118 -13.10 -9.57 -7.50
CA ASP A 118 -14.07 -10.67 -7.67
C ASP A 118 -15.46 -10.16 -8.12
N HIS A 119 -15.74 -8.87 -7.92
CA HIS A 119 -17.00 -8.23 -8.30
C HIS A 119 -16.88 -7.25 -9.47
N MET A 120 -15.67 -7.02 -9.99
CA MET A 120 -15.45 -6.12 -11.12
C MET A 120 -15.37 -6.89 -12.44
N PRO A 121 -16.06 -6.44 -13.51
CA PRO A 121 -15.82 -6.98 -14.84
C PRO A 121 -14.37 -6.70 -15.27
N THR A 122 -13.73 -7.69 -15.89
CA THR A 122 -12.40 -7.54 -16.50
C THR A 122 -12.53 -6.80 -17.83
N TYR A 123 -11.75 -5.74 -18.02
CA TYR A 123 -11.65 -4.98 -19.27
C TYR A 123 -10.45 -5.39 -20.12
#